data_AF-A0A093JK21-F1
#
_entry.id   AF-A0A093JK21-F1
#
_cell.length_a   1.000
_cell.length_b   1.000
_cell.length_c   1.000
_cell.angle_alpha   90.00
_cell.angle_beta   90.00
_cell.angle_gamma   90.00
#
_symmetry.space_group_name_H-M   'P 1'
#
loop_
_entity.id
_entity.type
_entity.pdbx_description
1 polymer ?
#
loop_
_entity_poly.entity_id
_entity_poly.type
_entity_poly.pdbx_seq_one_letter_code
_entity_poly.pdbx_strand_id
1 'polypeptide(L)'
;QVASSLVRKFEHFPPAILRALGQVAVGLSISDIENSINDKDLEASIPALGEVRGWNADQSSAIINKLLSSGYQIPDGQSLAKLGSLVAGLNSSTLRSLSPEVILEAIKLPEFVQ
;
A
#
# COMPACT_ATOMS: atom_id res chain seq x y z
N GLN A 1 19.94 -4.01 0.71
CA GLN A 1 20.51 -5.03 1.62
C GLN A 1 20.32 -4.69 3.09
N VAL A 2 20.61 -3.47 3.57
CA VAL A 2 20.42 -3.12 5.00
C VAL A 2 18.95 -3.19 5.43
N ALA A 3 18.04 -2.56 4.68
CA ALA A 3 16.60 -2.57 5.00
C ALA A 3 16.02 -3.99 5.04
N SER A 4 16.32 -4.81 4.03
CA SER A 4 15.90 -6.22 3.99
C SER A 4 16.44 -7.03 5.16
N SER A 5 17.67 -6.77 5.63
CA SER A 5 18.24 -7.46 6.81
C SER A 5 17.55 -7.07 8.12
N LEU A 6 17.04 -5.84 8.23
CA LEU A 6 16.28 -5.38 9.40
C LEU A 6 14.88 -5.99 9.43
N VAL A 7 14.21 -6.02 8.28
CA VAL A 7 12.85 -6.55 8.14
C VAL A 7 12.77 -8.06 8.44
N ARG A 8 13.77 -8.84 8.03
CA ARG A 8 13.82 -10.31 8.25
C ARG A 8 13.86 -10.75 9.72
N LYS A 9 13.95 -9.81 10.67
CA LYS A 9 13.87 -10.10 12.11
C LYS A 9 12.44 -10.31 12.61
N PHE A 10 11.44 -9.98 11.79
CA PHE A 10 10.03 -10.09 12.15
C PHE A 10 9.40 -11.27 11.41
N GLU A 11 8.65 -12.10 12.13
CA GLU A 11 7.87 -13.19 11.54
C GLU A 11 6.48 -12.71 11.08
N HIS A 12 5.96 -11.69 11.75
CA HIS A 12 4.66 -11.07 11.47
C HIS A 12 4.77 -9.54 11.52
N PHE A 13 3.88 -8.88 10.79
CA PHE A 13 3.89 -7.43 10.61
C PHE A 13 2.55 -6.80 11.02
N PRO A 14 2.23 -6.71 12.33
CA PRO A 14 1.08 -5.95 12.79
C PRO A 14 1.26 -4.45 12.49
N PRO A 15 0.18 -3.64 12.54
CA PRO A 15 0.22 -2.25 12.08
C PRO A 15 1.23 -1.38 12.83
N ALA A 16 1.47 -1.67 14.12
CA ALA A 16 2.47 -0.98 14.90
C ALA A 16 3.90 -1.19 14.37
N ILE A 17 4.21 -2.39 13.87
CA ILE A 17 5.52 -2.70 13.28
C ILE A 17 5.64 -2.04 11.90
N LEU A 18 4.64 -2.19 11.03
CA LEU A 18 4.66 -1.58 9.70
C LEU A 18 4.81 -0.06 9.77
N ARG A 19 4.09 0.58 10.70
CA ARG A 19 4.26 2.02 10.98
C ARG A 19 5.65 2.36 11.50
N ALA A 20 6.21 1.55 12.41
CA ALA A 20 7.53 1.80 12.98
C ALA A 20 8.68 1.62 11.97
N LEU A 21 8.50 0.78 10.94
CA LEU A 21 9.49 0.61 9.87
C LEU A 21 9.67 1.89 9.05
N GLY A 22 8.59 2.65 8.80
CA GLY A 22 8.62 3.81 7.91
C GLY A 22 9.28 3.46 6.57
N GLN A 23 10.26 4.26 6.14
CA GLN A 23 10.97 4.02 4.87
C GLN A 23 11.74 2.69 4.81
N VAL A 24 12.05 2.04 5.95
CA VAL A 24 12.70 0.72 5.98
C VAL A 24 11.77 -0.37 5.42
N ALA A 25 10.47 -0.11 5.34
CA ALA A 25 9.48 -1.04 4.80
C ALA A 25 9.75 -1.44 3.34
N VAL A 26 10.48 -0.63 2.54
CA VAL A 26 10.93 -1.02 1.19
C VAL A 26 11.85 -2.25 1.19
N GLY A 27 12.34 -2.67 2.36
CA GLY A 27 13.07 -3.92 2.56
C GLY A 27 12.20 -5.18 2.62
N LEU A 28 10.87 -5.05 2.69
CA LEU A 28 9.94 -6.18 2.64
C LEU A 28 10.06 -6.92 1.30
N SER A 29 10.21 -8.23 1.37
CA SER A 29 10.09 -9.08 0.18
C SER A 29 8.62 -9.26 -0.21
N ILE A 30 8.37 -9.71 -1.45
CA ILE A 30 7.02 -10.09 -1.89
C ILE A 30 6.45 -11.18 -0.97
N SER A 31 7.28 -12.15 -0.57
CA SER A 31 6.86 -13.20 0.35
C SER A 31 6.47 -12.66 1.73
N ASP A 32 7.15 -11.64 2.25
CA ASP A 32 6.74 -11.00 3.51
C ASP A 32 5.36 -10.34 3.37
N ILE A 33 5.16 -9.59 2.27
CA ILE A 33 3.90 -8.90 1.97
C ILE A 33 2.73 -9.89 1.87
N GLU A 34 2.93 -10.97 1.11
CA GLU A 34 1.87 -11.94 0.82
C GLU A 34 1.54 -12.85 2.00
N ASN A 35 2.55 -13.29 2.76
CA ASN A 35 2.42 -14.38 3.72
C ASN A 35 2.55 -13.95 5.19
N SER A 36 3.26 -12.87 5.48
CA SER A 36 3.55 -12.44 6.87
C SER A 36 2.74 -11.22 7.32
N ILE A 37 2.02 -10.56 6.41
CA ILE A 37 1.02 -9.53 6.72
C ILE A 37 -0.36 -10.15 6.54
N ASN A 38 -1.19 -10.16 7.58
CA ASN A 38 -2.59 -10.56 7.42
C ASN A 38 -3.43 -9.39 6.86
N ASP A 39 -4.59 -9.69 6.30
CA ASP A 39 -5.40 -8.72 5.56
C ASP A 39 -5.88 -7.54 6.42
N LYS A 40 -6.29 -7.81 7.66
CA LYS A 40 -6.73 -6.79 8.61
C LYS A 40 -5.59 -5.85 9.00
N ASP A 41 -4.41 -6.41 9.23
CA ASP A 41 -3.22 -5.64 9.59
C ASP A 41 -2.72 -4.84 8.37
N LEU A 42 -2.85 -5.37 7.16
CA LEU A 42 -2.55 -4.65 5.93
C LEU A 42 -3.45 -3.42 5.76
N GLU A 43 -4.77 -3.61 5.85
CA GLU A 43 -5.75 -2.52 5.73
C GLU A 43 -5.49 -1.41 6.77
N ALA A 44 -5.27 -1.80 8.03
CA ALA A 44 -4.97 -0.87 9.11
C ALA A 44 -3.62 -0.15 8.95
N SER A 45 -2.74 -0.64 8.07
CA SER A 45 -1.41 -0.08 7.83
C SER A 45 -1.33 0.79 6.58
N ILE A 46 -2.39 0.86 5.76
CA ILE A 46 -2.38 1.63 4.51
C ILE A 46 -1.95 3.08 4.69
N PRO A 47 -2.42 3.84 5.71
CA PRO A 47 -1.93 5.21 5.92
C PRO A 47 -0.41 5.29 6.09
N ALA A 48 0.20 4.32 6.78
CA ALA A 48 1.65 4.31 6.99
C ALA A 48 2.42 3.80 5.77
N LEU A 49 1.92 2.78 5.08
CA LEU A 49 2.57 2.21 3.89
C LEU A 49 2.45 3.11 2.66
N GLY A 50 1.38 3.91 2.58
CA GLY A 50 1.18 4.92 1.54
C GLY A 50 2.12 6.13 1.66
N GLU A 51 2.75 6.34 2.81
CA GLU A 51 3.78 7.37 3.01
C GLU A 51 5.20 6.89 2.62
N VAL A 52 5.37 5.58 2.39
CA VAL A 52 6.68 4.99 2.07
C VAL A 52 7.03 5.21 0.61
N ARG A 53 8.14 5.90 0.35
CA ARG A 53 8.61 6.19 -1.01
C ARG A 53 9.61 5.12 -1.46
N GLY A 54 9.57 4.78 -2.74
CA GLY A 54 10.53 3.85 -3.33
C GLY A 54 10.13 2.37 -3.26
N TRP A 55 8.85 2.06 -3.03
CA TRP A 55 8.31 0.76 -3.43
C TRP A 55 8.67 0.48 -4.89
N ASN A 56 9.22 -0.69 -5.17
CA ASN A 56 9.32 -1.14 -6.55
C ASN A 56 7.94 -1.59 -7.06
N ALA A 57 7.80 -1.72 -8.38
CA ALA A 57 6.54 -2.04 -9.04
C ALA A 57 5.92 -3.37 -8.54
N ASP A 58 6.75 -4.37 -8.26
CA ASP A 58 6.28 -5.67 -7.78
C ASP A 58 5.75 -5.56 -6.35
N GLN A 59 6.44 -4.83 -5.47
CA GLN A 59 6.02 -4.60 -4.09
C GLN A 59 4.70 -3.82 -4.02
N SER A 60 4.59 -2.72 -4.76
CA SER A 60 3.36 -1.93 -4.78
C SER A 60 2.19 -2.75 -5.34
N SER A 61 2.42 -3.53 -6.39
CA SER A 61 1.40 -4.41 -6.97
C SER A 61 0.98 -5.52 -5.99
N ALA A 62 1.92 -6.15 -5.29
CA ALA A 62 1.62 -7.18 -4.30
C ALA A 62 0.78 -6.62 -3.14
N ILE A 63 1.14 -5.44 -2.62
CA ILE A 63 0.39 -4.76 -1.55
C ILE A 63 -1.04 -4.46 -2.01
N ILE A 64 -1.21 -3.84 -3.19
CA ILE A 64 -2.52 -3.45 -3.71
C ILE A 64 -3.38 -4.67 -4.05
N ASN A 65 -2.83 -5.69 -4.71
CA ASN A 65 -3.59 -6.88 -5.07
C ASN A 65 -4.08 -7.62 -3.82
N LYS A 66 -3.25 -7.72 -2.78
CA LYS A 66 -3.64 -8.32 -1.51
C LYS A 66 -4.73 -7.49 -0.81
N LEU A 67 -4.56 -6.18 -0.74
CA LEU A 67 -5.56 -5.27 -0.15
C LEU A 67 -6.92 -5.37 -0.86
N LEU A 68 -6.95 -5.36 -2.19
CA LEU A 68 -8.21 -5.47 -2.94
C LEU A 68 -8.84 -6.87 -2.80
N SER A 69 -8.00 -7.91 -2.73
CA SER A 69 -8.46 -9.30 -2.53
C SER A 69 -9.05 -9.53 -1.15
N SER A 70 -8.71 -8.71 -0.14
CA SER A 70 -9.34 -8.74 1.18
C SER A 70 -10.70 -8.04 1.24
N GLY A 71 -11.17 -7.49 0.11
CA GLY A 71 -12.45 -6.78 0.02
C GLY A 71 -12.36 -5.27 0.24
N TYR A 72 -11.15 -4.69 0.31
CA TYR A 72 -10.99 -3.25 0.36
C TYR A 72 -11.59 -2.59 -0.90
N GLN A 73 -12.36 -1.52 -0.71
CA GLN A 73 -13.04 -0.79 -1.78
C GLN A 73 -12.49 0.62 -1.91
N ILE A 74 -12.56 1.18 -3.13
CA ILE A 74 -12.18 2.55 -3.45
C ILE A 74 -13.42 3.30 -3.96
N PRO A 75 -14.40 3.63 -3.09
CA PRO A 75 -15.66 4.21 -3.53
C PRO A 75 -15.56 5.70 -3.91
N ASP A 76 -14.52 6.42 -3.49
CA ASP A 76 -14.42 7.87 -3.57
C ASP A 76 -12.97 8.36 -3.73
N GLY A 77 -12.78 9.65 -4.04
CA GLY A 77 -11.43 10.20 -4.19
C GLY A 77 -10.59 10.12 -2.92
N GLN A 78 -11.21 10.15 -1.73
CA GLN A 78 -10.51 10.09 -0.45
C GLN A 78 -9.89 8.72 -0.19
N SER A 79 -10.59 7.63 -0.51
CA SER A 79 -10.09 6.26 -0.42
C SER A 79 -8.97 6.01 -1.43
N LEU A 80 -9.07 6.57 -2.64
CA LEU A 80 -7.97 6.52 -3.62
C LEU A 80 -6.75 7.30 -3.10
N ALA A 81 -6.96 8.49 -2.54
CA ALA A 81 -5.90 9.32 -2.01
C ALA A 81 -5.17 8.71 -0.81
N LYS A 82 -5.89 7.99 0.06
CA LYS A 82 -5.31 7.27 1.21
C LYS A 82 -4.30 6.19 0.82
N LEU A 83 -4.33 5.69 -0.41
CA LEU A 83 -3.32 4.73 -0.89
C LEU A 83 -1.93 5.38 -1.03
N GLY A 84 -1.84 6.71 -1.18
CA GLY A 84 -0.58 7.44 -1.30
C GLY A 84 0.32 6.88 -2.41
N SER A 85 1.59 6.61 -2.10
CA SER A 85 2.56 6.04 -3.04
C SER A 85 2.14 4.68 -3.62
N LEU A 86 1.26 3.94 -2.93
CA LEU A 86 0.83 2.60 -3.36
C LEU A 86 -0.11 2.65 -4.58
N VAL A 87 -0.65 3.82 -4.94
CA VAL A 87 -1.45 4.01 -6.17
C VAL A 87 -0.70 3.50 -7.40
N ALA A 88 0.64 3.57 -7.42
CA ALA A 88 1.48 3.02 -8.48
C ALA A 88 1.36 1.50 -8.67
N GLY A 89 0.82 0.77 -7.68
CA GLY A 89 0.53 -0.66 -7.74
C GLY A 89 -0.85 -1.01 -8.30
N LEU A 90 -1.71 -0.03 -8.60
CA LEU A 90 -3.00 -0.31 -9.22
C LEU A 90 -2.79 -0.80 -10.66
N ASN A 91 -3.27 -2.01 -10.94
CA ASN A 91 -3.28 -2.51 -12.30
C ASN A 91 -4.25 -1.70 -13.19
N SER A 92 -4.02 -1.72 -14.50
CA SER A 92 -4.80 -0.91 -15.45
C SER A 92 -6.29 -1.26 -15.48
N SER A 93 -6.66 -2.50 -15.22
CA SER A 93 -8.07 -2.92 -15.16
C SER A 93 -8.78 -2.30 -13.97
N THR A 94 -8.16 -2.33 -12.79
CA THR A 94 -8.68 -1.69 -11.59
C THR A 94 -8.80 -0.18 -11.80
N LEU A 95 -7.76 0.47 -12.31
CA LEU A 95 -7.82 1.91 -12.58
C LEU A 95 -8.94 2.29 -13.57
N ARG A 96 -9.14 1.50 -14.63
CA ARG A 96 -10.23 1.71 -15.61
C ARG A 96 -11.63 1.41 -15.06
N SER A 97 -11.71 0.63 -13.98
CA SER A 97 -12.99 0.31 -13.32
C SER A 97 -13.46 1.38 -12.34
N LEU A 98 -12.56 2.29 -11.92
CA LEU A 98 -12.92 3.41 -11.06
C LEU A 98 -13.78 4.41 -11.84
N SER A 99 -14.82 4.94 -11.20
CA SER A 99 -15.61 6.03 -11.77
C SER A 99 -14.70 7.25 -12.01
N PRO A 100 -14.84 7.97 -13.13
CA PRO A 100 -14.04 9.17 -13.40
C PRO A 100 -14.11 10.21 -12.27
N GLU A 101 -15.24 10.30 -11.57
CA GLU A 101 -15.46 11.18 -10.43
C GLU A 101 -14.49 10.89 -9.27
N VAL A 102 -14.21 9.61 -8.98
CA VAL A 102 -13.24 9.18 -7.96
C VAL A 102 -11.85 9.77 -8.24
N ILE A 103 -11.42 9.69 -9.51
CA ILE A 103 -10.13 10.23 -9.94
C ILE A 103 -10.12 11.76 -9.85
N LEU A 104 -11.19 12.41 -10.33
CA LEU A 104 -11.33 13.87 -10.30
C LEU A 104 -11.39 14.45 -8.87
N GLU A 105 -11.95 13.71 -7.93
CA GLU A 105 -11.93 14.07 -6.51
C GLU A 105 -10.54 13.89 -5.93
N ALA A 106 -9.88 12.75 -6.18
CA ALA A 106 -8.56 12.45 -5.65
C ALA A 106 -7.50 13.49 -6.07
N ILE A 107 -7.48 13.92 -7.33
CA ILE A 107 -6.49 14.92 -7.82
C ILE A 107 -6.64 16.30 -7.18
N LYS A 108 -7.76 16.58 -6.49
CA LYS A 108 -7.98 17.83 -5.76
C LYS A 108 -7.49 17.73 -4.31
N LEU A 109 -7.20 16.53 -3.83
CA LEU A 109 -6.76 16.28 -2.46
C LEU A 109 -5.24 16.49 -2.35
N PRO A 110 -4.76 17.32 -1.41
CA PRO A 110 -3.34 17.62 -1.25
C PRO A 110 -2.46 16.38 -1.08
N GLU A 111 -2.96 15.36 -0.39
CA GLU A 111 -2.27 14.10 -0.13
C GLU A 111 -2.04 13.23 -1.38
N PHE A 112 -2.79 13.46 -2.48
CA PHE A 112 -2.66 12.67 -3.71
C PHE A 112 -1.62 13.24 -4.69
N VAL A 113 -1.35 14.55 -4.63
CA VAL A 113 -0.53 15.28 -5.63
C VAL A 113 0.94 15.39 -5.19
N GLN A 114 1.37 14.62 -4.19
CA GLN A 114 2.72 14.70 -3.58
C GLN A 114 3.79 13.85 -4.26
#